data_AF-A0A7W5GVA1-F1
#
_entry.id   AF-A0A7W5GVA1-F1
#
_cell.length_a   1.000
_cell.length_b   1.000
_cell.length_c   1.000
_cell.angle_alpha   90.00
_cell.angle_beta   90.00
_cell.angle_gamma   90.00
#
_symmetry.space_group_name_H-M   'P 1'
#
loop_
_entity.id
_entity.type
_entity.pdbx_description
1 polymer ?
#
loop_
_entity_poly.entity_id
_entity_poly.type
_entity_poly.pdbx_seq_one_letter_code
_entity_poly.pdbx_strand_id
1 'polypeptide(L)'
;MIGAQPTGAIDGVVITAVSHEGLRVVVDGKPARLAIVLDDGTIVAAGAAVAREALNVAVNCYRNVLKGEGFLRVYSGPISKDSEV
;
A
#
# COMPACT_ATOMS: atom_id res chain seq x y z
N MET A 1 -13.52 4.34 7.95
CA MET A 1 -13.72 4.44 6.49
C MET A 1 -15.21 4.37 6.20
N ILE A 2 -15.90 5.50 6.14
CA ILE A 2 -17.29 5.57 5.67
C ILE A 2 -17.31 6.62 4.56
N GLY A 3 -17.95 6.29 3.43
CA GLY A 3 -17.97 7.14 2.24
C GLY A 3 -16.68 7.11 1.42
N ALA A 4 -16.73 7.72 0.23
CA ALA A 4 -15.56 7.91 -0.61
C ALA A 4 -14.56 8.82 0.12
N GLN A 5 -13.31 8.36 0.24
CA GLN A 5 -12.25 9.18 0.79
C GLN A 5 -11.75 10.12 -0.32
N PRO A 6 -11.50 11.41 -0.02
CA PRO A 6 -10.93 12.33 -1.00
C PRO A 6 -9.54 11.84 -1.43
N THR A 7 -9.25 11.90 -2.73
CA THR A 7 -7.96 11.56 -3.34
C THR A 7 -7.45 12.73 -4.19
N GLY A 8 -6.19 12.66 -4.65
CA GLY A 8 -5.59 13.70 -5.49
C GLY A 8 -5.03 14.90 -4.72
N ALA A 9 -4.61 14.70 -3.47
CA ALA A 9 -4.05 15.76 -2.62
C ALA A 9 -2.60 16.17 -2.98
N ILE A 10 -1.96 15.44 -3.90
CA ILE A 10 -0.57 15.68 -4.30
C ILE A 10 -0.57 16.03 -5.79
N ASP A 11 -0.22 17.27 -6.13
CA ASP A 11 -0.22 17.76 -7.51
C ASP A 11 0.69 16.92 -8.40
N GLY A 12 0.21 16.63 -9.61
CA GLY A 12 0.93 15.82 -10.61
C GLY A 12 1.03 14.33 -10.29
N VAL A 13 0.65 13.90 -9.09
CA VAL A 13 0.76 12.50 -8.65
C VAL A 13 -0.57 11.78 -8.74
N VAL A 14 -0.59 10.67 -9.48
CA VAL A 14 -1.74 9.78 -9.60
C VAL A 14 -1.38 8.42 -9.03
N ILE A 15 -2.09 8.01 -7.98
CA ILE A 15 -1.98 6.68 -7.37
C ILE A 15 -3.22 5.89 -7.74
N THR A 16 -3.05 4.73 -8.37
CA THR A 16 -4.15 3.85 -8.77
C THR A 16 -3.97 2.47 -8.15
N ALA A 17 -5.08 1.80 -7.84
CA ALA A 17 -5.07 0.42 -7.41
C ALA A 17 -6.16 -0.35 -8.16
N VAL A 18 -5.79 -1.46 -8.78
CA VAL A 18 -6.72 -2.39 -9.42
C VAL A 18 -6.51 -3.78 -8.84
N SER A 19 -7.58 -4.49 -8.49
CA SER A 19 -7.49 -5.76 -7.74
C SER A 19 -6.57 -6.81 -8.36
N HIS A 20 -6.46 -6.84 -9.69
CA HIS A 20 -5.58 -7.79 -10.41
C HIS A 20 -4.24 -7.19 -10.87
N GLU A 21 -4.09 -5.86 -10.91
CA GLU A 21 -2.83 -5.22 -11.34
C GLU A 21 -1.96 -4.74 -10.17
N GLY A 22 -2.57 -4.48 -9.01
CA GLY A 22 -1.92 -3.92 -7.84
C GLY A 22 -1.95 -2.39 -7.78
N LEU A 23 -1.09 -1.84 -6.92
CA LEU A 23 -0.91 -0.41 -6.69
C LEU A 23 0.14 0.15 -7.66
N ARG A 24 -0.19 1.23 -8.37
CA ARG A 24 0.70 1.91 -9.34
C ARG A 24 0.73 3.41 -9.06
N VAL A 25 1.83 4.04 -9.46
CA VAL A 25 2.04 5.49 -9.30
C VAL A 25 2.56 6.08 -10.59
N VAL A 26 2.00 7.23 -10.96
CA VAL A 26 2.42 8.06 -12.08
C VAL A 26 2.66 9.48 -11.55
N VAL A 27 3.71 10.13 -12.03
CA VAL A 27 4.03 11.53 -11.74
C VAL A 27 4.16 12.27 -13.07
N ASP A 28 3.31 13.27 -13.29
CA ASP A 28 3.28 14.07 -14.53
C ASP A 28 3.22 13.20 -15.79
N GLY A 29 2.39 12.15 -15.75
CA GLY A 29 2.22 11.20 -16.85
C GLY A 29 3.34 10.16 -17.01
N LYS A 30 4.39 10.18 -16.16
CA LYS A 30 5.51 9.23 -16.22
C LYS A 30 5.43 8.17 -15.12
N PRO A 31 5.77 6.90 -15.39
CA PRO A 31 5.81 5.85 -14.38
C PRO A 31 6.73 6.22 -13.21
N ALA A 32 6.24 6.04 -11.99
CA ALA A 32 6.98 6.32 -10.76
C ALA A 32 6.96 5.11 -9.81
N ARG A 33 7.71 5.23 -8.71
CA ARG A 33 7.91 4.16 -7.72
C ARG A 33 7.66 4.71 -6.32
N LEU A 34 7.01 3.91 -5.48
CA LEU A 34 6.92 4.19 -4.04
C LEU A 34 8.24 3.83 -3.36
N ALA A 35 8.52 4.52 -2.25
CA ALA A 35 9.70 4.29 -1.42
C ALA A 35 9.34 4.35 0.06
N ILE A 36 10.02 3.55 0.87
CA ILE A 36 10.04 3.67 2.33
C ILE A 36 11.27 4.50 2.67
N VAL A 37 11.04 5.66 3.27
CA VAL A 37 12.07 6.63 3.62
C VAL A 37 12.07 6.78 5.13
N LEU A 38 13.24 6.63 5.77
CA LEU A 38 13.42 6.92 7.19
C LEU A 38 13.42 8.42 7.44
N ASP A 39 13.28 8.81 8.71
CA ASP A 39 13.23 10.22 9.13
C ASP A 39 14.50 11.01 8.75
N ASP A 40 15.64 10.34 8.57
CA ASP A 40 16.90 10.93 8.13
C ASP A 40 17.05 11.06 6.60
N GLY A 41 16.03 10.64 5.85
CA GLY A 41 16.03 10.62 4.38
C GLY A 41 16.58 9.36 3.74
N THR A 42 17.05 8.38 4.54
CA THR A 42 17.55 7.10 4.00
C THR A 42 16.42 6.30 3.37
N ILE A 43 16.59 5.89 2.11
CA ILE A 43 15.65 5.00 1.41
C ILE A 43 15.96 3.55 1.77
N VAL A 44 15.06 2.90 2.52
CA VAL A 44 15.22 1.50 2.94
C VAL A 44 14.78 0.53 1.85
N ALA A 45 13.73 0.88 1.11
CA ALA A 45 13.21 0.09 0.00
C ALA A 45 12.47 0.97 -0.98
N ALA A 46 12.46 0.60 -2.26
CA ALA A 46 11.69 1.29 -3.30
C ALA A 46 11.23 0.33 -4.40
N GLY A 47 10.18 0.73 -5.13
CA GLY A 47 9.68 0.02 -6.30
C GLY A 47 8.48 -0.90 -6.03
N ALA A 48 8.36 -1.93 -6.85
CA ALA A 48 7.16 -2.78 -6.91
C ALA A 48 6.90 -3.53 -5.59
N ALA A 49 7.95 -3.91 -4.86
CA ALA A 49 7.83 -4.57 -3.56
C ALA A 49 7.10 -3.69 -2.54
N VAL A 50 7.47 -2.39 -2.47
CA VAL A 50 6.83 -1.42 -1.57
C VAL A 50 5.35 -1.23 -1.96
N ALA A 51 5.06 -1.12 -3.25
CA ALA A 51 3.69 -0.95 -3.72
C ALA A 51 2.81 -2.18 -3.43
N ARG A 52 3.36 -3.39 -3.60
CA ARG A 52 2.68 -4.64 -3.27
C ARG A 52 2.37 -4.72 -1.78
N GLU A 53 3.37 -4.45 -0.94
CA GLU A 53 3.22 -4.56 0.51
C GLU A 53 2.20 -3.55 1.06
N ALA A 54 2.29 -2.29 0.63
CA ALA A 54 1.33 -1.25 1.01
C ALA A 54 -0.12 -1.64 0.64
N LEU A 55 -0.33 -2.19 -0.55
CA LEU A 55 -1.64 -2.67 -0.97
C LEU A 55 -2.12 -3.84 -0.11
N ASN A 56 -1.26 -4.82 0.17
CA ASN A 56 -1.61 -5.99 0.98
C ASN A 56 -2.10 -5.58 2.37
N VAL A 57 -1.37 -4.69 3.04
CA VAL A 57 -1.76 -4.15 4.35
C VAL A 57 -3.09 -3.40 4.28
N ALA A 58 -3.26 -2.51 3.30
CA ALA A 58 -4.48 -1.73 3.13
C ALA A 58 -5.71 -2.63 2.86
N VAL A 59 -5.58 -3.62 1.98
CA VAL A 59 -6.65 -4.56 1.66
C VAL A 59 -7.00 -5.42 2.87
N ASN A 60 -6.02 -5.90 3.63
CA ASN A 60 -6.28 -6.68 4.85
C ASN A 60 -6.94 -5.82 5.94
N CYS A 61 -6.56 -4.55 6.06
CA CYS A 61 -7.23 -3.61 6.97
C CYS A 61 -8.71 -3.46 6.60
N TYR A 62 -9.01 -3.29 5.31
CA TYR A 62 -10.39 -3.24 4.83
C TYR A 62 -11.15 -4.56 5.08
N ARG A 63 -10.52 -5.72 4.86
CA ARG A 63 -11.12 -7.03 5.16
C ARG A 63 -11.43 -7.20 6.64
N ASN A 64 -10.57 -6.72 7.53
CA ASN A 64 -10.82 -6.76 8.98
C ASN A 64 -12.07 -5.94 9.33
N VAL A 65 -12.27 -4.76 8.72
CA VAL A 65 -13.51 -3.99 8.87
C VAL A 65 -14.72 -4.85 8.47
N LEU A 66 -14.66 -5.54 7.32
CA LEU A 66 -15.76 -6.41 6.85
C LEU A 66 -16.03 -7.61 7.78
N LYS A 67 -15.04 -8.08 8.52
CA LYS A 67 -15.16 -9.16 9.52
C LYS A 67 -15.65 -8.69 10.89
N GLY A 68 -15.83 -7.38 11.10
CA GLY A 68 -16.12 -6.81 12.42
C GLY A 68 -14.88 -6.61 13.31
N GLU A 69 -13.68 -6.80 12.75
CA GLU A 69 -12.38 -6.68 13.42
C GLU A 69 -11.67 -5.36 13.09
N GLY A 70 -12.40 -4.33 12.63
CA GLY A 70 -11.85 -3.08 12.10
C GLY A 70 -11.01 -2.24 13.08
N PHE A 71 -11.01 -2.58 14.36
CA PHE A 71 -10.17 -1.96 15.39
C PHE A 71 -8.80 -2.65 15.54
N LEU A 72 -8.58 -3.81 14.91
CA LEU A 72 -7.32 -4.54 14.94
C LEU A 72 -6.38 -4.04 13.85
N ARG A 73 -5.11 -3.85 14.22
CA ARG A 73 -4.05 -3.43 13.29
C ARG A 73 -3.60 -4.60 12.41
N VAL A 74 -3.31 -4.31 11.15
CA VAL A 74 -2.64 -5.24 10.24
C VAL A 74 -1.15 -4.92 10.23
N TYR A 75 -0.34 -5.95 10.49
CA TYR A 75 1.12 -5.87 10.46
C TYR A 75 1.65 -6.62 9.23
N SER A 76 2.49 -5.96 8.43
CA SER A 76 3.26 -6.56 7.33
C SER A 76 4.43 -7.42 7.83
N GLY A 77 4.24 -8.17 8.92
CA GLY A 77 5.32 -8.90 9.60
C GLY A 77 6.14 -9.77 8.65
N PRO A 78 7.35 -10.19 9.05
CA PRO A 78 8.21 -11.01 8.20
C PRO A 78 7.43 -12.25 7.73
N ILE A 79 7.50 -12.57 6.44
CA ILE A 79 6.91 -13.79 5.88
C ILE A 79 7.56 -14.97 6.61
N SER A 80 6.80 -15.72 7.41
CA SER A 80 7.30 -16.97 7.99
C SER A 80 7.46 -17.99 6.86
N LYS A 81 8.62 -18.65 6.80
CA LYS A 81 8.95 -19.64 5.76
C LYS A 81 8.09 -20.92 5.82
N ASP A 82 7.18 -21.03 6.78
CA ASP A 82 6.41 -22.26 7.02
C ASP A 82 5.10 -22.34 6.21
N SER A 83 4.85 -21.40 5.29
CA SER A 83 3.62 -21.36 4.47
C SER A 83 3.76 -22.04 3.09
N GLU A 84 4.86 -22.77 2.84
CA GLU A 84 4.95 -23.73 1.73
C GLU A 84 4.64 -25.14 2.27
N VAL A 85 3.35 -25.48 2.40
CA VAL A 85 2.85 -26.86 2.49
C VAL A 85 1.61 -26.99 1.63
#